data_AF-A0A1I7V128-F1
#
_entry.id   AF-A0A1I7V128-F1
#
_cell.length_a   1.000
_cell.length_b   1.000
_cell.length_c   1.000
_cell.angle_alpha   90.00
_cell.angle_beta   90.00
_cell.angle_gamma   90.00
#
_symmetry.space_group_name_H-M   'P 1'
#
loop_
_entity.id
_entity.type
_entity.pdbx_description
1 polymer ?
#
loop_
_entity_poly.entity_id
_entity_poly.type
_entity_poly.pdbx_seq_one_letter_code
_entity_poly.pdbx_strand_id
1 'polypeptide(L)'
;MTNEFTMIAIKKSIDVDPEEAAEKWITYILNRPDTRIQYLYLSSSPICLLKCDQPMTVIKLGMFVFSGTPEERSSWVKTTVPVKHLKTRSVFRDDTMKYAQSVLIPEYGDIDAKILSEWQANEITIEIWLSLGQIITYCTGIAESGRPIGFRCESWIEHPNMEWGTLDWLAMKVNARKTSWNGKKCFTIPLDDASELNVHGNLDNFSDRLIIEVNARGTAIDR
;
A
#
# COMPACT_ATOMS: atom_id res chain seq x y z
N MET A 1 21.79 3.53 44.55
CA MET A 1 21.87 4.59 43.53
C MET A 1 20.44 5.02 43.22
N THR A 2 20.14 6.28 42.98
CA THR A 2 18.76 6.75 42.75
C THR A 2 18.68 7.32 41.34
N ASN A 3 17.69 6.94 40.55
CA ASN A 3 17.47 7.58 39.26
C ASN A 3 17.01 9.02 39.50
N GLU A 4 17.75 10.02 39.01
CA GLU A 4 17.42 11.42 39.27
C GLU A 4 16.12 11.89 38.59
N PHE A 5 15.72 11.22 37.51
CA PHE A 5 14.52 11.58 36.73
C PHE A 5 13.24 10.97 37.33
N THR A 6 13.30 9.72 37.81
CA THR A 6 12.14 9.01 38.38
C THR A 6 12.13 8.98 39.90
N MET A 7 13.21 9.40 40.56
CA MET A 7 13.44 9.32 42.02
C MET A 7 13.37 7.88 42.60
N ILE A 8 13.42 6.85 41.75
CA ILE A 8 13.35 5.45 42.17
C ILE A 8 14.74 4.95 42.59
N ALA A 9 14.80 4.25 43.73
CA ALA A 9 16.02 3.59 44.21
C ALA A 9 16.38 2.41 43.29
N ILE A 10 17.50 2.54 42.57
CA ILE A 10 18.07 1.50 41.71
C ILE A 10 18.95 0.58 42.57
N LYS A 11 18.60 -0.72 42.57
CA LYS A 11 19.35 -1.78 43.27
C LYS A 11 20.63 -2.20 42.54
N LYS A 12 20.66 -2.12 41.21
CA LYS A 12 21.81 -2.49 40.37
C LYS A 12 21.76 -1.71 39.06
N SER A 13 22.86 -1.06 38.69
CA SER A 13 23.06 -0.46 37.37
C SER A 13 23.94 -1.40 36.55
N ILE A 14 23.65 -1.54 35.26
CA ILE A 14 24.50 -2.26 34.31
C ILE A 14 24.99 -1.20 33.33
N ASP A 15 26.31 -1.08 33.20
CA ASP A 15 26.93 -0.15 32.26
C ASP A 15 26.88 -0.75 30.85
N VAL A 16 25.77 -0.48 30.16
CA VAL A 16 25.55 -0.85 28.76
C VAL A 16 25.21 0.42 28.03
N ASP A 17 25.73 0.57 26.82
CA ASP A 17 25.34 1.64 25.93
C ASP A 17 23.80 1.67 25.79
N PRO A 18 23.13 2.83 25.96
CA PRO A 18 21.68 2.91 25.91
C PRO A 18 21.05 2.40 24.61
N GLU A 19 21.72 2.57 23.46
CA GLU A 19 21.23 2.09 22.17
C GLU A 19 21.32 0.56 22.09
N GLU A 20 22.46 -0.01 22.53
CA GLU A 20 22.63 -1.46 22.63
C GLU A 20 21.60 -2.09 23.59
N ALA A 21 21.35 -1.46 24.74
CA ALA A 21 20.37 -1.91 25.70
C ALA A 21 18.94 -1.86 25.13
N ALA A 22 18.58 -0.78 24.44
CA ALA A 22 17.29 -0.63 23.78
C ALA A 22 17.10 -1.67 22.67
N GLU A 23 18.14 -1.90 21.85
CA GLU A 23 18.10 -2.89 20.77
C GLU A 23 17.91 -4.31 21.32
N LYS A 24 18.66 -4.70 22.35
CA LYS A 24 18.51 -6.02 22.99
C LYS A 24 17.11 -6.19 23.57
N TRP A 25 16.57 -5.16 24.22
CA TRP A 25 15.24 -5.20 24.83
C TRP A 25 14.14 -5.33 23.78
N ILE A 26 14.19 -4.52 22.71
CA ILE A 26 13.24 -4.58 21.59
C ILE A 26 13.32 -5.96 20.91
N THR A 27 14.53 -6.42 20.56
CA THR A 27 14.73 -7.72 19.91
C THR A 27 14.19 -8.86 20.76
N TYR A 28 14.44 -8.83 22.08
CA TYR A 28 13.92 -9.83 23.01
C TYR A 28 12.39 -9.85 23.07
N ILE A 29 11.72 -8.69 23.04
CA ILE A 29 10.27 -8.61 23.05
C ILE A 29 9.68 -9.11 21.73
N LEU A 30 10.24 -8.66 20.60
CA LEU A 30 9.72 -8.93 19.27
C LEU A 30 9.99 -10.36 18.79
N ASN A 31 11.06 -11.00 19.27
CA ASN A 31 11.38 -12.41 18.97
C ASN A 31 10.61 -13.41 19.83
N ARG A 32 9.65 -12.99 20.66
CA ARG A 32 8.82 -13.97 21.39
C ARG A 32 7.89 -14.67 20.39
N PRO A 33 7.75 -16.00 20.47
CA PRO A 33 6.72 -16.72 19.73
C PRO A 33 5.35 -16.09 19.96
N ASP A 34 4.52 -16.08 18.91
CA ASP A 34 3.15 -15.56 18.95
C ASP A 34 3.02 -14.07 19.31
N THR A 35 4.10 -13.30 19.13
CA THR A 35 4.07 -11.84 19.32
C THR A 35 3.00 -11.21 18.43
N ARG A 36 2.09 -10.46 19.07
CA ARG A 36 1.01 -9.74 18.39
C ARG A 36 1.10 -8.25 18.71
N ILE A 37 1.27 -7.45 17.65
CA ILE A 37 1.37 -6.00 17.70
C ILE A 37 0.15 -5.38 17.05
N GLN A 38 -0.57 -4.55 17.80
CA GLN A 38 -1.73 -3.84 17.27
C GLN A 38 -1.33 -2.73 16.30
N TYR A 39 -0.28 -1.99 16.65
CA TYR A 39 0.24 -0.88 15.87
C TYR A 39 1.76 -0.86 15.93
N LEU A 40 2.40 -1.04 14.79
CA LEU A 40 3.84 -0.91 14.62
C LEU A 40 4.10 0.31 13.73
N TYR A 41 4.98 1.20 14.16
CA TYR A 41 5.32 2.42 13.41
C TYR A 41 6.81 2.53 13.23
N LEU A 42 7.25 2.63 11.99
CA LEU A 42 8.64 2.64 11.55
C LEU A 42 8.90 3.96 10.84
N SER A 43 9.66 4.86 11.47
CA SER A 43 10.00 6.18 10.94
C SER A 43 11.41 6.30 10.37
N SER A 44 12.27 5.32 10.68
CA SER A 44 13.69 5.28 10.32
C SER A 44 14.04 3.86 9.90
N SER A 45 15.21 3.65 9.27
CA SER A 45 15.68 2.31 8.88
C SER A 45 15.65 1.36 10.09
N PRO A 46 14.74 0.36 10.12
CA PRO A 46 14.48 -0.41 11.33
C PRO A 46 15.47 -1.59 11.39
N ILE A 47 16.76 -1.28 11.48
CA ILE A 47 17.86 -2.27 11.45
C ILE A 47 17.69 -3.34 12.53
N CYS A 48 17.14 -2.99 13.70
CA CYS A 48 16.87 -3.94 14.78
C CYS A 48 15.77 -4.96 14.44
N LEU A 49 14.82 -4.62 13.55
CA LEU A 49 13.79 -5.57 13.09
C LEU A 49 14.36 -6.64 12.17
N LEU A 50 15.42 -6.32 11.42
CA LEU A 50 16.11 -7.32 10.59
C LEU A 50 16.77 -8.41 11.45
N LYS A 51 17.08 -8.12 12.72
CA LYS A 51 17.60 -9.07 13.70
C LYS A 51 16.49 -9.94 14.34
N CYS A 52 15.23 -9.71 13.98
CA CYS A 52 14.14 -10.56 14.44
C CYS A 52 14.05 -11.83 13.58
N ASP A 53 14.18 -12.98 14.22
CA ASP A 53 14.07 -14.29 13.59
C ASP A 53 12.64 -14.78 13.57
N GLN A 54 11.87 -14.50 14.64
CA GLN A 54 10.49 -14.95 14.75
C GLN A 54 9.56 -14.00 14.00
N PRO A 55 8.67 -14.52 13.12
CA PRO A 55 7.63 -13.70 12.55
C PRO A 55 6.61 -13.29 13.61
N MET A 56 5.97 -12.14 13.40
CA MET A 56 4.99 -11.58 14.33
C MET A 56 3.67 -11.27 13.63
N THR A 57 2.58 -11.18 14.39
CA THR A 57 1.32 -10.67 13.86
C THR A 57 1.27 -9.16 14.03
N VAL A 58 1.25 -8.41 12.93
CA VAL A 58 1.05 -6.95 12.94
C VAL A 58 -0.30 -6.62 12.33
N ILE A 59 -1.16 -5.93 13.07
CA ILE A 59 -2.49 -5.52 12.57
C ILE A 59 -2.37 -4.26 11.71
N LYS A 60 -1.74 -3.22 12.24
CA LYS A 60 -1.54 -1.92 11.59
C LYS A 60 -0.05 -1.61 11.52
N LEU A 61 0.45 -1.35 10.31
CA LEU A 61 1.85 -1.01 10.07
C LEU A 61 1.94 0.38 9.45
N GLY A 62 2.63 1.31 10.12
CA GLY A 62 3.12 2.53 9.50
C GLY A 62 4.58 2.36 9.10
N MET A 63 4.90 2.48 7.82
CA MET A 63 6.26 2.31 7.32
C MET A 63 6.68 3.54 6.49
N PHE A 64 7.50 4.39 7.08
CA PHE A 64 8.00 5.64 6.50
C PHE A 64 9.53 5.57 6.38
N VAL A 65 10.03 4.46 5.84
CA VAL A 65 11.46 4.21 5.68
C VAL A 65 11.90 4.76 4.32
N PHE A 66 12.79 5.75 4.33
CA PHE A 66 13.24 6.45 3.12
C PHE A 66 14.59 5.95 2.58
N SER A 67 15.32 5.13 3.35
CA SER A 67 16.62 4.59 2.98
C SER A 67 16.80 3.16 3.47
N GLY A 68 17.44 2.34 2.64
CA GLY A 68 17.50 0.89 2.80
C GLY A 68 16.22 0.25 2.27
N THR A 69 16.16 -0.04 0.98
CA THR A 69 15.34 -1.16 0.55
C THR A 69 16.02 -2.43 1.04
N PRO A 70 15.30 -3.41 1.61
CA PRO A 70 15.92 -4.70 1.85
C PRO A 70 16.40 -5.26 0.51
N GLU A 71 17.45 -6.07 0.51
CA GLU A 71 17.77 -6.86 -0.69
C GLU A 71 16.52 -7.63 -1.14
N GLU A 72 16.36 -7.86 -2.46
CA GLU A 72 15.13 -8.28 -3.19
C GLU A 72 14.29 -9.41 -2.57
N ARG A 73 14.79 -10.11 -1.53
CA ARG A 73 14.15 -11.26 -0.89
C ARG A 73 13.92 -11.11 0.61
N SER A 74 14.18 -9.96 1.20
CA SER A 74 13.97 -9.75 2.64
C SER A 74 12.81 -8.77 2.88
N SER A 75 11.91 -9.11 3.79
CA SER A 75 10.93 -8.15 4.29
C SER A 75 11.51 -7.39 5.47
N TRP A 76 11.23 -6.10 5.58
CA TRP A 76 11.59 -5.31 6.76
C TRP A 76 10.96 -5.84 8.04
N VAL A 77 9.75 -6.40 7.92
CA VAL A 77 9.01 -7.04 9.02
C VAL A 77 8.66 -8.45 8.58
N LYS A 78 9.03 -9.47 9.36
CA LYS A 78 8.55 -10.83 9.10
C LYS A 78 7.17 -10.98 9.74
N THR A 79 6.12 -11.13 8.93
CA THR A 79 4.75 -11.27 9.43
C THR A 79 4.22 -12.70 9.28
N THR A 80 3.51 -13.20 10.30
CA THR A 80 2.86 -14.52 10.25
C THR A 80 1.62 -14.55 9.35
N VAL A 81 0.99 -13.41 9.17
CA VAL A 81 -0.20 -13.20 8.33
C VAL A 81 -0.09 -11.83 7.65
N PRO A 82 -0.77 -11.61 6.52
CA PRO A 82 -0.83 -10.29 5.90
C PRO A 82 -1.27 -9.19 6.87
N VAL A 83 -0.59 -8.04 6.79
CA VAL A 83 -0.97 -6.85 7.57
C VAL A 83 -2.35 -6.38 7.11
N LYS A 84 -3.24 -6.06 8.06
CA LYS A 84 -4.59 -5.60 7.72
C LYS A 84 -4.59 -4.20 7.12
N HIS A 85 -3.82 -3.29 7.72
CA HIS A 85 -3.74 -1.91 7.27
C HIS A 85 -2.29 -1.43 7.23
N LEU A 86 -1.79 -1.17 6.03
CA LEU A 86 -0.49 -0.56 5.79
C LEU A 86 -0.66 0.93 5.52
N LYS A 87 0.21 1.76 6.12
CA LYS A 87 0.39 3.16 5.75
C LYS A 87 1.85 3.40 5.37
N THR A 88 2.13 3.83 4.14
CA THR A 88 3.51 4.03 3.64
C THR A 88 3.62 5.23 2.70
N ARG A 89 4.78 5.89 2.65
CA ARG A 89 5.06 6.96 1.66
C ARG A 89 5.88 6.50 0.46
N SER A 90 6.40 5.29 0.49
CA SER A 90 7.28 4.76 -0.55
C SER A 90 6.70 3.45 -1.06
N VAL A 91 6.77 3.27 -2.37
CA VAL A 91 6.39 2.02 -3.05
C VAL A 91 7.67 1.33 -3.48
N PHE A 92 7.96 0.17 -2.89
CA PHE A 92 9.07 -0.69 -3.26
C PHE A 92 8.67 -2.16 -3.07
N ARG A 93 9.51 -3.07 -3.55
CA ARG A 93 9.27 -4.51 -3.41
C ARG A 93 9.61 -4.97 -2.00
N ASP A 94 8.57 -5.40 -1.28
CA ASP A 94 8.63 -6.01 0.05
C ASP A 94 7.39 -6.89 0.20
N ASP A 95 7.54 -8.13 0.69
CA ASP A 95 6.40 -9.05 0.76
C ASP A 95 5.34 -8.59 1.76
N THR A 96 5.72 -7.95 2.86
CA THR A 96 4.76 -7.40 3.84
C THR A 96 3.92 -6.31 3.21
N MET A 97 4.52 -5.48 2.36
CA MET A 97 3.78 -4.46 1.60
C MET A 97 2.88 -5.08 0.53
N LYS A 98 3.45 -5.99 -0.26
CA LYS A 98 2.78 -6.65 -1.39
C LYS A 98 1.51 -7.36 -0.95
N TYR A 99 1.55 -8.07 0.17
CA TYR A 99 0.42 -8.88 0.64
C TYR A 99 -0.52 -8.13 1.60
N ALA A 100 -0.23 -6.89 1.98
CA ALA A 100 -1.11 -6.11 2.87
C ALA A 100 -2.56 -6.06 2.34
N GLN A 101 -3.55 -6.19 3.21
CA GLN A 101 -4.96 -6.28 2.81
C GLN A 101 -5.52 -4.93 2.36
N SER A 102 -5.18 -3.86 3.08
CA SER A 102 -5.49 -2.48 2.70
C SER A 102 -4.26 -1.58 2.84
N VAL A 103 -4.17 -0.58 1.98
CA VAL A 103 -3.03 0.31 1.87
C VAL A 103 -3.49 1.77 1.84
N LEU A 104 -2.82 2.61 2.61
CA LEU A 104 -2.89 4.07 2.51
C LEU A 104 -1.51 4.63 2.14
N ILE A 105 -1.43 5.29 0.99
CA ILE A 105 -0.27 6.11 0.60
C ILE A 105 -0.65 7.57 0.87
N PRO A 106 -0.20 8.18 1.98
CA PRO A 106 -0.58 9.55 2.31
C PRO A 106 0.16 10.55 1.42
N GLU A 107 -0.16 11.83 1.59
CA GLU A 107 0.51 12.94 0.91
C GLU A 107 2.04 12.80 1.02
N TYR A 108 2.73 13.02 -0.11
CA TYR A 108 4.18 12.90 -0.34
C TYR A 108 4.71 11.47 -0.56
N GLY A 109 5.28 11.25 -1.76
CA GLY A 109 5.92 10.00 -2.14
C GLY A 109 6.16 9.93 -3.65
N ASP A 110 7.14 9.14 -4.07
CA ASP A 110 7.22 8.71 -5.47
C ASP A 110 6.52 7.35 -5.59
N ILE A 111 5.63 7.23 -6.57
CA ILE A 111 4.87 6.01 -6.83
C ILE A 111 5.43 5.37 -8.09
N ASP A 112 6.17 4.28 -7.89
CA ASP A 112 6.42 3.33 -8.96
C ASP A 112 5.14 2.53 -9.22
N ALA A 113 4.39 2.95 -10.25
CA ALA A 113 3.14 2.32 -10.65
C ALA A 113 3.31 0.86 -11.09
N LYS A 114 4.50 0.47 -11.54
CA LYS A 114 4.79 -0.92 -11.91
C LYS A 114 4.95 -1.77 -10.65
N ILE A 115 5.66 -1.29 -9.64
CA ILE A 115 5.75 -2.01 -8.36
C ILE A 115 4.38 -2.05 -7.67
N LEU A 116 3.64 -0.93 -7.69
CA LEU A 116 2.30 -0.87 -7.09
C LEU A 116 1.34 -1.87 -7.73
N SER A 117 1.43 -2.10 -9.04
CA SER A 117 0.60 -3.10 -9.73
C SER A 117 0.98 -4.55 -9.41
N GLU A 118 2.04 -4.80 -8.66
CA GLU A 118 2.37 -6.12 -8.10
C GLU A 118 1.67 -6.37 -6.76
N TRP A 119 1.13 -5.34 -6.09
CA TRP A 119 0.53 -5.43 -4.75
C TRP A 119 -0.87 -6.03 -4.78
N GLN A 120 -1.12 -6.97 -3.88
CA GLN A 120 -2.33 -7.80 -3.81
C GLN A 120 -3.38 -7.30 -2.81
N ALA A 121 -3.29 -6.03 -2.41
CA ALA A 121 -4.28 -5.40 -1.55
C ALA A 121 -5.66 -5.41 -2.21
N ASN A 122 -6.71 -5.55 -1.41
CA ASN A 122 -8.10 -5.41 -1.86
C ASN A 122 -8.49 -3.93 -1.98
N GLU A 123 -7.85 -3.08 -1.18
CA GLU A 123 -8.14 -1.65 -1.12
C GLU A 123 -6.85 -0.84 -1.07
N ILE A 124 -6.71 0.12 -1.96
CA ILE A 124 -5.57 1.05 -2.00
C ILE A 124 -6.10 2.47 -2.09
N THR A 125 -5.76 3.31 -1.12
CA THR A 125 -6.04 4.75 -1.14
C THR A 125 -4.73 5.50 -1.33
N ILE A 126 -4.70 6.38 -2.33
CA ILE A 126 -3.54 7.19 -2.70
C ILE A 126 -3.92 8.65 -2.55
N GLU A 127 -3.33 9.31 -1.56
CA GLU A 127 -3.56 10.73 -1.27
C GLU A 127 -2.62 11.67 -2.04
N ILE A 128 -2.15 11.20 -3.21
CA ILE A 128 -1.49 12.00 -4.23
C ILE A 128 -2.12 11.70 -5.60
N TRP A 129 -1.88 12.57 -6.58
CA TRP A 129 -2.31 12.30 -7.96
C TRP A 129 -1.41 11.25 -8.60
N LEU A 130 -2.01 10.41 -9.43
CA LEU A 130 -1.27 9.58 -10.39
C LEU A 130 -1.21 10.33 -11.71
N SER A 131 -0.02 10.42 -12.29
CA SER A 131 0.13 10.92 -13.66
C SER A 131 -0.58 10.00 -14.65
N LEU A 132 -0.97 10.53 -15.80
CA LEU A 132 -1.56 9.71 -16.88
C LEU A 132 -0.69 8.50 -17.26
N GLY A 133 0.64 8.64 -17.25
CA GLY A 133 1.57 7.54 -17.51
C GLY A 133 1.58 6.47 -16.42
N GLN A 134 1.48 6.89 -15.15
CA GLN A 134 1.34 5.97 -14.02
C GLN A 134 0.01 5.21 -14.07
N ILE A 135 -1.09 5.88 -14.43
CA ILE A 135 -2.40 5.23 -14.61
C ILE A 135 -2.32 4.14 -15.68
N ILE A 136 -1.73 4.43 -16.85
CA ILE A 136 -1.54 3.45 -17.92
C ILE A 136 -0.72 2.26 -17.41
N THR A 137 0.42 2.53 -16.78
CA THR A 137 1.33 1.49 -16.26
C THR A 137 0.63 0.60 -15.23
N TYR A 138 -0.11 1.22 -14.32
CA TYR A 138 -0.81 0.54 -13.25
C TYR A 138 -1.96 -0.34 -13.79
N CYS A 139 -2.80 0.21 -14.67
CA CYS A 139 -3.92 -0.51 -15.26
C CYS A 139 -3.45 -1.68 -16.12
N THR A 140 -2.40 -1.51 -16.93
CA THR A 140 -1.81 -2.61 -17.72
C THR A 140 -1.27 -3.70 -16.79
N GLY A 141 -0.56 -3.33 -15.73
CA GLY A 141 -0.06 -4.32 -14.76
C GLY A 141 -1.17 -5.08 -14.04
N ILE A 142 -2.29 -4.42 -13.70
CA ILE A 142 -3.48 -5.10 -13.16
C ILE A 142 -4.11 -6.02 -14.20
N ALA A 143 -4.21 -5.58 -15.46
CA ALA A 143 -4.75 -6.39 -16.55
C ALA A 143 -3.95 -7.69 -16.77
N GLU A 144 -2.62 -7.62 -16.61
CA GLU A 144 -1.73 -8.77 -16.74
C GLU A 144 -1.74 -9.69 -15.50
N SER A 145 -1.78 -9.11 -14.30
CA SER A 145 -1.67 -9.87 -13.05
C SER A 145 -3.01 -10.34 -12.48
N GLY A 146 -4.12 -9.74 -12.92
CA GLY A 146 -5.46 -9.97 -12.42
C GLY A 146 -5.68 -9.42 -11.00
N ARG A 147 -6.93 -9.15 -10.64
CA ARG A 147 -7.34 -8.82 -9.26
C ARG A 147 -8.70 -9.46 -8.96
N PRO A 148 -8.98 -9.79 -7.69
CA PRO A 148 -10.29 -10.33 -7.34
C PRO A 148 -11.38 -9.28 -7.55
N ILE A 149 -12.59 -9.75 -7.88
CA ILE A 149 -13.80 -8.91 -7.86
C ILE A 149 -13.94 -8.27 -6.48
N GLY A 150 -14.23 -6.97 -6.46
CA GLY A 150 -14.28 -6.15 -5.26
C GLY A 150 -12.96 -5.45 -4.92
N PHE A 151 -11.89 -5.67 -5.69
CA PHE A 151 -10.70 -4.82 -5.63
C PHE A 151 -11.04 -3.36 -5.95
N ARG A 152 -10.48 -2.43 -5.17
CA ARG A 152 -10.67 -0.98 -5.37
C ARG A 152 -9.39 -0.20 -5.08
N CYS A 153 -9.04 0.69 -6.00
CA CYS A 153 -7.97 1.65 -5.85
C CYS A 153 -8.51 3.06 -6.11
N GLU A 154 -8.24 3.98 -5.20
CA GLU A 154 -8.65 5.38 -5.28
C GLU A 154 -7.44 6.29 -5.23
N SER A 155 -7.37 7.26 -6.15
CA SER A 155 -6.33 8.30 -6.13
C SER A 155 -6.93 9.67 -6.41
N TRP A 156 -6.17 10.73 -6.13
CA TRP A 156 -6.54 12.04 -6.67
C TRP A 156 -6.39 12.05 -8.19
N ILE A 157 -7.22 12.87 -8.84
CA ILE A 157 -7.17 13.16 -10.26
C ILE A 157 -6.13 14.28 -10.50
N GLU A 158 -5.19 14.06 -11.42
CA GLU A 158 -4.26 15.10 -11.87
C GLU A 158 -4.97 16.22 -12.67
N HIS A 159 -5.96 15.85 -13.48
CA HIS A 159 -6.67 16.76 -14.38
C HIS A 159 -8.19 16.72 -14.15
N PRO A 160 -8.82 17.80 -13.63
CA PRO A 160 -10.27 17.82 -13.45
C PRO A 160 -10.97 17.57 -14.79
N ASN A 161 -12.21 17.07 -14.74
CA ASN A 161 -13.04 16.76 -15.90
C ASN A 161 -12.45 15.68 -16.83
N MET A 162 -11.93 14.58 -16.26
CA MET A 162 -11.35 13.47 -17.04
C MET A 162 -12.32 12.88 -18.08
N GLU A 163 -13.62 13.05 -17.90
CA GLU A 163 -14.65 12.64 -18.84
C GLU A 163 -14.56 13.38 -20.19
N TRP A 164 -13.99 14.58 -20.23
CA TRP A 164 -13.80 15.39 -21.45
C TRP A 164 -12.56 14.99 -22.25
N GLY A 165 -12.53 13.74 -22.68
CA GLY A 165 -11.53 13.21 -23.60
C GLY A 165 -10.39 12.44 -22.94
N THR A 166 -10.02 12.75 -21.70
CA THR A 166 -8.92 12.06 -20.99
C THR A 166 -9.21 10.57 -20.83
N LEU A 167 -10.42 10.17 -20.41
CA LEU A 167 -10.80 8.75 -20.32
C LEU A 167 -10.81 8.05 -21.67
N ASP A 168 -11.22 8.72 -22.75
CA ASP A 168 -11.20 8.11 -24.10
C ASP A 168 -9.77 7.95 -24.62
N TRP A 169 -8.89 8.91 -24.31
CA TRP A 169 -7.47 8.83 -24.62
C TRP A 169 -6.80 7.72 -23.83
N LEU A 170 -7.07 7.60 -22.52
CA LEU A 170 -6.58 6.51 -21.68
C LEU A 170 -7.05 5.16 -22.22
N ALA A 171 -8.34 5.04 -22.57
CA ALA A 171 -8.89 3.83 -23.18
C ALA A 171 -8.10 3.39 -24.42
N MET A 172 -7.78 4.33 -25.31
CA MET A 172 -6.96 4.04 -26.50
C MET A 172 -5.54 3.59 -26.14
N LYS A 173 -4.94 4.15 -25.09
CA LYS A 173 -3.57 3.81 -24.67
C LYS A 173 -3.45 2.42 -24.08
N VAL A 174 -4.49 1.93 -23.40
CA VAL A 174 -4.54 0.58 -22.83
C VAL A 174 -5.36 -0.41 -23.66
N ASN A 175 -5.74 -0.05 -24.90
CA ASN A 175 -6.60 -0.85 -25.78
C ASN A 175 -7.90 -1.33 -25.09
N ALA A 176 -8.49 -0.46 -24.28
CA ALA A 176 -9.71 -0.73 -23.52
C ALA A 176 -10.97 -0.36 -24.31
N ARG A 177 -12.10 -0.90 -23.87
CA ARG A 177 -13.42 -0.48 -24.34
C ARG A 177 -13.80 0.86 -23.72
N LYS A 178 -14.49 1.70 -24.49
CA LYS A 178 -15.13 2.92 -23.99
C LYS A 178 -16.52 2.53 -23.49
N THR A 179 -16.77 2.73 -22.21
CA THR A 179 -17.97 2.21 -21.54
C THR A 179 -18.60 3.26 -20.65
N SER A 180 -19.73 2.91 -20.05
CA SER A 180 -20.38 3.65 -18.98
C SER A 180 -20.67 2.71 -17.82
N TRP A 181 -20.34 3.15 -16.60
CA TRP A 181 -20.59 2.43 -15.36
C TRP A 181 -21.46 3.31 -14.45
N ASN A 182 -22.65 2.85 -14.07
CA ASN A 182 -23.63 3.65 -13.32
C ASN A 182 -23.91 5.04 -13.95
N GLY A 183 -23.99 5.11 -15.28
CA GLY A 183 -24.18 6.36 -16.04
C GLY A 183 -22.93 7.25 -16.11
N LYS A 184 -21.82 6.84 -15.48
CA LYS A 184 -20.54 7.56 -15.49
C LYS A 184 -19.66 7.06 -16.63
N LYS A 185 -19.03 7.98 -17.36
CA LYS A 185 -18.06 7.62 -18.40
C LYS A 185 -16.91 6.83 -17.78
N CYS A 186 -16.56 5.72 -18.41
CA CYS A 186 -15.59 4.76 -17.93
C CYS A 186 -14.78 4.24 -19.13
N PHE A 187 -13.59 3.70 -18.87
CA PHE A 187 -13.01 2.73 -19.77
C PHE A 187 -12.86 1.39 -19.07
N THR A 188 -12.95 0.31 -19.84
CA THR A 188 -13.02 -1.03 -19.29
C THR A 188 -12.06 -1.97 -19.98
N ILE A 189 -11.22 -2.63 -19.18
CA ILE A 189 -10.28 -3.66 -19.63
C ILE A 189 -10.85 -5.02 -19.19
N PRO A 190 -11.13 -5.96 -20.11
CA PRO A 190 -11.46 -7.32 -19.72
C PRO A 190 -10.25 -7.95 -19.02
N LEU A 191 -10.46 -8.59 -17.87
CA LEU A 191 -9.41 -9.33 -17.17
C LEU A 191 -9.48 -10.82 -17.52
N ASP A 192 -10.69 -11.38 -17.46
CA ASP A 192 -10.97 -12.76 -17.82
C ASP A 192 -12.44 -12.92 -18.26
N ASP A 193 -12.95 -14.15 -18.27
CA ASP A 193 -14.32 -14.45 -18.65
C ASP A 193 -15.38 -13.98 -17.63
N ALA A 194 -14.98 -13.75 -16.38
CA ALA A 194 -15.87 -13.43 -15.27
C ALA A 194 -15.71 -12.00 -14.73
N SER A 195 -14.61 -11.31 -15.03
CA SER A 195 -14.25 -10.03 -14.43
C SER A 195 -13.70 -9.00 -15.42
N GLU A 196 -13.87 -7.73 -15.06
CA GLU A 196 -13.37 -6.59 -15.81
C GLU A 196 -12.86 -5.50 -14.87
N LEU A 197 -11.83 -4.78 -15.33
CA LEU A 197 -11.29 -3.60 -14.65
C LEU A 197 -12.00 -2.36 -15.20
N ASN A 198 -12.68 -1.62 -14.33
CA ASN A 198 -13.35 -0.38 -14.67
C ASN A 198 -12.57 0.80 -14.10
N VAL A 199 -12.34 1.81 -14.94
CA VAL A 199 -11.64 3.05 -14.54
C VAL A 199 -12.52 4.24 -14.87
N HIS A 200 -12.84 5.04 -13.86
CA HIS A 200 -13.72 6.18 -14.00
C HIS A 200 -13.39 7.26 -12.95
N GLY A 201 -13.80 8.49 -13.23
CA GLY A 201 -13.85 9.53 -12.21
C GLY A 201 -15.07 9.33 -11.31
N ASN A 202 -15.04 9.91 -10.10
CA ASN A 202 -16.23 9.99 -9.29
C ASN A 202 -17.06 11.22 -9.71
N LEU A 203 -18.20 11.00 -10.38
CA LEU A 203 -19.03 12.09 -10.92
C LEU A 203 -19.99 12.74 -9.92
N ASP A 204 -20.15 12.19 -8.72
CA ASP A 204 -21.05 12.79 -7.74
C ASP A 204 -20.29 13.89 -6.98
N ASN A 205 -20.74 15.14 -7.09
CA ASN A 205 -20.26 16.32 -6.34
C ASN A 205 -18.82 16.78 -6.60
N PHE A 206 -18.42 17.02 -7.86
CA PHE A 206 -17.08 17.59 -8.14
C PHE A 206 -15.93 16.73 -7.59
N SER A 207 -16.15 15.43 -7.45
CA SER A 207 -15.14 14.59 -6.81
C SER A 207 -13.90 14.50 -7.69
N ASP A 208 -12.82 14.86 -7.05
CA ASP A 208 -11.43 14.92 -7.49
C ASP A 208 -10.74 13.55 -7.41
N ARG A 209 -11.52 12.46 -7.41
CA ARG A 209 -11.04 11.09 -7.23
C ARG A 209 -11.19 10.24 -8.49
N LEU A 210 -10.09 9.60 -8.85
CA LEU A 210 -10.02 8.52 -9.83
C LEU A 210 -10.29 7.21 -9.09
N ILE A 211 -11.20 6.42 -9.63
CA ILE A 211 -11.54 5.09 -9.10
C ILE A 211 -11.15 4.05 -10.15
N ILE A 212 -10.41 3.05 -9.69
CA ILE A 212 -10.00 1.86 -10.44
C ILE A 212 -10.50 0.66 -9.66
N GLU A 213 -11.41 -0.12 -10.22
CA GLU A 213 -12.02 -1.24 -9.50
C GLU A 213 -12.26 -2.45 -10.39
N VAL A 214 -12.26 -3.63 -9.79
CA VAL A 214 -12.59 -4.87 -10.49
C VAL A 214 -14.01 -5.31 -10.17
N ASN A 215 -14.80 -5.42 -11.22
CA ASN A 215 -16.19 -5.84 -11.14
C ASN A 215 -16.42 -7.14 -11.93
N ALA A 216 -17.60 -7.73 -11.77
CA ALA A 216 -18.04 -8.80 -12.62
C ALA A 216 -18.16 -8.31 -14.07
N ARG A 217 -17.82 -9.16 -15.04
CA ARG A 217 -17.90 -8.85 -16.46
C ARG A 217 -19.33 -8.44 -16.86
N GLY A 218 -19.46 -7.40 -17.66
CA GLY A 218 -20.75 -6.87 -18.10
C GLY A 218 -21.40 -5.88 -17.13
N THR A 219 -20.69 -5.47 -16.07
CA THR A 219 -21.14 -4.40 -15.18
C THR A 219 -21.11 -3.05 -15.90
N ALA A 220 -20.09 -2.78 -16.72
CA ALA A 220 -20.04 -1.59 -17.57
C ALA A 220 -20.63 -1.84 -18.97
N ILE A 221 -21.39 -0.86 -19.46
CA ILE A 221 -22.13 -0.92 -20.72
C ILE A 221 -21.33 -0.19 -21.81
N ASP A 222 -21.24 -0.76 -23.01
CA ASP A 222 -20.56 -0.10 -24.14
C ASP A 222 -21.21 1.26 -24.49
N ARG A 223 -20.37 2.22 -24.87
CA ARG A 223 -20.78 3.58 -25.25
C ARG A 223 -20.46 3.89 -26.71
#